data_AF-A0A7K4CSU2-F1
#
_entry.id   AF-A0A7K4CSU2-F1
#
_cell.length_a   1.000
_cell.length_b   1.000
_cell.length_c   1.000
_cell.angle_alpha   90.00
_cell.angle_beta   90.00
_cell.angle_gamma   90.00
#
_symmetry.space_group_name_H-M   'P 1'
#
loop_
_entity.id
_entity.type
_entity.pdbx_description
1 polymer ?
#
loop_
_entity_poly.entity_id
_entity_poly.type
_entity_poly.pdbx_seq_one_letter_code
_entity_poly.pdbx_strand_id
1 'polypeptide(L)' 'MGAPDIWHLYELMVRSRSFEEATKALWDEGAIPGEMHLGIGEEAIYAGIVS' A
#
# COMPACT_ATOMS: atom_id res chain seq x y z
N MET A 1 -14.39 14.06 17.46
CA MET A 1 -13.28 13.30 16.85
C MET A 1 -12.09 14.24 16.77
N GLY A 2 -10.93 13.81 17.26
CA GLY A 2 -9.69 14.58 17.10
C GLY A 2 -9.29 14.67 15.63
N ALA A 3 -8.41 15.61 15.29
CA ALA A 3 -7.82 15.63 13.95
C ALA A 3 -7.08 14.31 13.69
N PRO A 4 -7.11 13.77 12.46
CA PRO A 4 -6.34 12.58 12.12
C PRO A 4 -4.85 12.79 12.39
N ASP A 5 -4.16 11.77 12.90
CA ASP A 5 -2.71 11.80 12.98
C ASP A 5 -2.13 11.66 11.57
N ILE A 6 -1.78 12.80 10.98
CA ILE A 6 -1.28 12.88 9.61
C ILE A 6 0.04 12.14 9.41
N TRP A 7 0.86 12.01 10.46
CA TRP A 7 2.14 11.30 10.37
C TRP A 7 1.90 9.80 10.34
N HIS A 8 0.97 9.32 11.17
CA HIS A 8 0.55 7.92 11.13
C HIS A 8 -0.08 7.55 9.78
N LEU A 9 -0.98 8.39 9.26
CA LEU A 9 -1.56 8.17 7.93
C LEU A 9 -0.50 8.15 6.83
N TYR A 10 0.47 9.06 6.88
CA TYR A 10 1.57 9.08 5.92
C TYR A 10 2.44 7.82 6.00
N GLU A 11 2.75 7.35 7.21
CA GLU A 11 3.49 6.10 7.42
C GLU A 11 2.73 4.90 6.83
N LEU A 12 1.42 4.80 7.06
CA LEU A 12 0.57 3.75 6.48
C LEU A 12 0.59 3.78 4.94
N MET A 13 0.49 4.98 4.34
CA MET A 13 0.54 5.13 2.89
C MET A 13 1.90 4.71 2.31
N VAL A 14 3.01 5.13 2.92
CA VAL A 14 4.37 4.75 2.50
C VAL A 14 4.58 3.24 2.63
N ARG A 15 4.08 2.64 3.71
CA ARG A 15 4.15 1.20 3.91
C ARG A 15 3.34 0.43 2.86
N SER A 16 2.12 0.90 2.56
CA SER A 16 1.28 0.33 1.49
C SER A 16 2.00 0.39 0.15
N ARG A 17 2.56 1.55 -0.23
CA ARG A 17 3.34 1.70 -1.46
C ARG A 17 4.51 0.71 -1.52
N SER A 18 5.30 0.65 -0.45
CA SER A 18 6.51 -0.19 -0.39
C SER A 18 6.16 -1.68 -0.52
N PHE A 19 5.04 -2.09 0.07
CA PHE A 19 4.54 -3.46 -0.04
C PHE A 19 4.10 -3.80 -1.47
N GLU A 20 3.35 -2.91 -2.11
CA GLU A 20 2.89 -3.09 -3.50
C GLU A 20 4.06 -3.15 -4.49
N GLU A 21 5.05 -2.25 -4.35
CA GLU A 21 6.24 -2.25 -5.21
C GLU A 21 7.07 -3.52 -5.05
N ALA A 22 7.27 -4.00 -3.80
CA ALA A 22 7.97 -5.25 -3.55
C ALA A 22 7.21 -6.47 -4.08
N THR A 23 5.88 -6.48 -3.93
CA THR A 23 5.00 -7.53 -4.46
C THR A 23 5.04 -7.55 -5.99
N LYS A 24 5.02 -6.37 -6.62
CA LYS A 24 5.20 -6.22 -8.06
C LYS A 24 6.54 -6.79 -8.53
N ALA A 25 7.64 -6.47 -7.85
CA ALA A 25 8.96 -6.97 -8.23
C ALA A 25 9.01 -8.50 -8.22
N LEU A 26 8.48 -9.14 -7.16
CA LEU A 26 8.41 -10.60 -7.08
C LEU A 26 7.50 -11.20 -8.16
N TRP A 27 6.41 -10.53 -8.51
CA TRP A 27 5.54 -10.96 -9.61
C TRP A 27 6.21 -10.85 -10.97
N ASP A 28 6.90 -9.73 -11.25
CA ASP A 28 7.65 -9.52 -12.49
C ASP A 28 8.79 -10.55 -12.65
N GLU A 29 9.38 -11.00 -11.54
CA GLU A 29 10.39 -12.08 -11.48
C GLU A 29 9.79 -13.49 -11.65
N GLY A 30 8.46 -13.62 -11.70
CA GLY A 30 7.76 -14.91 -11.79
C GLY A 30 7.75 -15.71 -10.48
N ALA A 31 8.13 -15.10 -9.35
CA ALA A 31 8.09 -15.73 -8.03
C ALA A 31 6.66 -15.84 -7.47
N ILE A 32 5.75 -14.99 -7.94
CA ILE A 32 4.32 -15.04 -7.61
C ILE A 32 3.54 -15.45 -8.86
N PRO A 33 2.83 -16.60 -8.86
CA PRO A 33 2.07 -17.06 -10.02
C PRO A 33 0.72 -16.34 -10.14
N GLY A 34 0.19 -16.29 -11.37
CA GLY A 34 -1.15 -15.77 -11.66
C GLY A 34 -1.19 -14.28 -12.00
N GLU A 35 -2.40 -13.72 -12.02
CA GLU A 35 -2.62 -12.29 -12.23
C GLU A 35 -2.34 -11.49 -10.95
N MET A 36 -1.76 -10.30 -11.10
CA MET A 36 -1.46 -9.39 -10.01
C MET A 36 -2.22 -8.07 -10.20
N HIS A 37 -2.94 -7.65 -9.17
CA HIS A 37 -3.62 -6.36 -9.10
C HIS A 37 -2.99 -5.56 -7.96
N LEU A 38 -2.51 -4.37 -8.29
CA LEU A 38 -1.79 -3.51 -7.35
C LEU A 38 -2.66 -2.31 -6.98
N GLY A 39 -2.71 -1.96 -5.69
CA GLY A 39 -3.40 -0.77 -5.18
C GLY A 39 -2.57 0.52 -5.25
N ILE A 40 -1.57 0.60 -6.14
CA ILE A 40 -0.69 1.77 -6.28
C ILE A 40 -1.51 3.00 -6.71
N GLY A 41 -1.46 4.07 -5.92
CA GLY A 41 -2.27 5.28 -6.11
C GLY A 41 -3.55 5.33 -5.26
N GLU A 42 -3.87 4.24 -4.54
CA GLU A 42 -5.05 4.14 -3.66
C GLU A 42 -4.67 4.16 -2.16
N GLU A 43 -3.43 4.51 -1.83
CA GLU A 43 -2.88 4.37 -0.48
C GLU A 43 -3.67 5.16 0.58
N ALA A 44 -4.19 6.32 0.21
CA ALA A 44 -5.00 7.16 1.09
C ALA A 44 -6.34 6.50 1.46
N ILE A 45 -6.91 5.68 0.56
CA ILE A 45 -8.14 4.91 0.84
C ILE A 45 -7.83 3.88 1.93
N TYR A 46 -6.77 3.11 1.75
CA TYR A 46 -6.36 2.09 2.72
C TYR A 46 -6.01 2.70 4.07
N ALA A 47 -5.13 3.72 4.08
CA ALA A 47 -4.69 4.38 5.30
C ALA A 47 -5.87 4.98 6.08
N GLY A 48 -6.82 5.63 5.41
CA GLY A 48 -7.98 6.23 6.06
C GLY A 48 -9.01 5.24 6.60
N ILE A 49 -9.08 4.02 6.05
CA ILE A 49 -10.00 2.97 6.53
C ILE A 49 -9.44 2.25 7.76
N VAL A 50 -8.11 2.06 7.82
CA VAL A 50 -7.47 1.22 8.86
C VAL A 50 -6.86 2.00 10.02
N SER A 51 -6.82 3.33 9.95
CA SER A 51 -6.29 4.23 10.99
C SER A 51 -7.22 4.45 12.18
#